data_AF-A0A3E0Q733-F1
#
_entry.id   AF-A0A3E0Q733-F1
#
_cell.length_a   1.000
_cell.length_b   1.000
_cell.length_c   1.000
_cell.angle_alpha   90.00
_cell.angle_beta   90.00
_cell.angle_gamma   90.00
#
_symmetry.space_group_name_H-M   'P 1'
#
loop_
_entity.id
_entity.type
_entity.pdbx_description
1 polymer ?
#
loop_
_entity_poly.entity_id
_entity_poly.type
_entity_poly.pdbx_seq_one_letter_code
_entity_poly.pdbx_strand_id
1 'polypeptide(L)'
;MRTEMPRLDRSAWGGDADARLAVASLWWMVTMAVACLLVLSGSVRGATIYVDSRLGSDRYDGQSPETTSRETGPVRTLQRAVALAQASDTIELKNNGTPYFGDVSLVGARHSGNSSYPFRIHGNGSIISGAKPVPRNEWRLIGPNSEKMTVWRITPFRKGHYQLILDGQAAPETDCPRDAETLPALEENHWCAWRGAVYVALPPSVDPGNRNFALADCEVGLTLLDVHDVIIKDLTLRHFRLDGVNAHDRCRDVLLDGLVCEQNGRAGLTVAGTSRILVMNTKAADNREASLLITELGQAELDACDLDQPPTVVGNESH
;
A
#
# COMPACT_ATOMS: atom_id res chain seq x y z
N MET A 1 106.44 10.27 -17.34
CA MET A 1 105.63 10.09 -16.12
C MET A 1 104.20 10.46 -16.45
N ARG A 2 103.32 9.46 -16.59
CA ARG A 2 101.86 9.65 -16.77
C ARG A 2 101.22 9.54 -15.39
N THR A 3 100.53 10.58 -14.97
CA THR A 3 99.79 10.64 -13.71
C THR A 3 98.35 10.19 -13.99
N GLU A 4 97.95 9.04 -13.44
CA GLU A 4 96.55 8.59 -13.49
C GLU A 4 95.73 9.32 -12.43
N MET A 5 94.58 9.87 -12.83
CA MET A 5 93.55 10.39 -11.93
C MET A 5 92.56 9.30 -11.53
N PRO A 6 92.06 9.29 -10.28
CA PRO A 6 91.08 8.31 -9.82
C PRO A 6 89.68 8.64 -10.36
N ARG A 7 89.00 7.62 -10.88
CA ARG A 7 87.56 7.68 -11.22
C ARG A 7 86.74 7.73 -9.93
N LEU A 8 85.91 8.76 -9.78
CA LEU A 8 84.86 8.85 -8.78
C LEU A 8 83.69 7.96 -9.17
N ASP A 9 83.37 6.99 -8.30
CA ASP A 9 82.21 6.12 -8.39
C ASP A 9 80.93 6.90 -8.04
N ARG A 10 79.96 6.88 -8.95
CA ARG A 10 78.68 7.62 -8.86
C ARG A 10 77.50 6.75 -8.36
N SER A 11 77.75 5.56 -7.84
CA SER A 11 76.68 4.57 -7.60
C SER A 11 75.87 4.70 -6.30
N ALA A 12 76.11 5.68 -5.42
CA ALA A 12 75.58 5.65 -4.05
C ALA A 12 74.32 6.52 -3.72
N TRP A 13 73.70 7.21 -4.69
CA TRP A 13 72.66 8.23 -4.39
C TRP A 13 71.25 7.95 -4.99
N GLY A 14 70.88 6.69 -5.20
CA GLY A 14 69.61 6.34 -5.87
C GLY A 14 68.46 5.83 -4.99
N GLY A 15 68.70 5.38 -3.75
CA GLY A 15 67.73 4.53 -3.04
C GLY A 15 66.60 5.22 -2.28
N ASP A 16 66.77 6.50 -1.89
CA ASP A 16 65.91 7.12 -0.86
C ASP A 16 64.79 8.02 -1.44
N ALA A 17 64.90 8.41 -2.72
CA ALA A 17 63.90 9.24 -3.39
C ALA A 17 62.67 8.42 -3.82
N ASP A 18 62.87 7.19 -4.28
CA ASP A 18 61.81 6.31 -4.76
C ASP A 18 60.91 5.83 -3.61
N ALA A 19 61.49 5.59 -2.42
CA ALA A 19 60.73 5.23 -1.23
C ALA A 19 59.81 6.37 -0.75
N ARG A 20 60.28 7.63 -0.81
CA ARG A 20 59.48 8.80 -0.40
C ARG A 20 58.34 9.10 -1.40
N LEU A 21 58.59 8.88 -2.69
CA LEU A 21 57.55 8.98 -3.74
C LEU A 21 56.50 7.87 -3.62
N ALA A 22 56.91 6.65 -3.27
CA ALA A 22 56.00 5.53 -3.03
C ALA A 22 55.10 5.73 -1.80
N VAL A 23 55.66 6.28 -0.71
CA VAL A 23 54.87 6.60 0.49
C VAL A 23 53.90 7.74 0.22
N ALA A 24 54.34 8.82 -0.45
CA ALA A 24 53.47 9.95 -0.78
C ALA A 24 52.29 9.56 -1.69
N SER A 25 52.51 8.69 -2.67
CA SER A 25 51.45 8.19 -3.56
C SER A 25 50.44 7.28 -2.83
N LEU A 26 50.88 6.50 -1.83
CA LEU A 26 49.99 5.71 -0.99
C LEU A 26 49.06 6.59 -0.14
N TRP A 27 49.57 7.68 0.44
CA TRP A 27 48.76 8.63 1.21
C TRP A 27 47.71 9.30 0.34
N TRP A 28 48.05 9.74 -0.88
CA TRP A 28 47.10 10.32 -1.83
C TRP A 28 45.98 9.35 -2.23
N MET A 29 46.30 8.07 -2.44
CA MET A 29 45.28 7.05 -2.74
C MET A 29 44.32 6.83 -1.56
N VAL A 30 44.84 6.81 -0.32
CA VAL A 30 44.02 6.66 0.88
C VAL A 30 43.13 7.88 1.10
N THR A 31 43.63 9.11 0.97
CA THR A 31 42.78 10.31 1.08
C THR A 31 41.74 10.38 -0.03
N MET A 32 42.06 9.98 -1.26
CA MET A 32 41.06 9.90 -2.33
C MET A 32 39.99 8.84 -2.03
N ALA A 33 40.37 7.67 -1.54
CA ALA A 33 39.43 6.61 -1.18
C ALA A 33 38.50 7.04 -0.04
N VAL A 34 39.03 7.71 1.00
CA VAL A 34 38.26 8.25 2.12
C VAL A 34 37.34 9.39 1.66
N ALA A 35 37.82 10.29 0.79
CA ALA A 35 37.00 11.35 0.20
C ALA A 35 35.88 10.78 -0.68
N CYS A 36 36.15 9.75 -1.49
CA CYS A 36 35.12 9.03 -2.24
C CYS A 36 34.10 8.35 -1.33
N LEU A 37 34.54 7.71 -0.23
CA LEU A 37 33.65 7.13 0.78
C LEU A 37 32.79 8.18 1.49
N LEU A 38 33.31 9.38 1.74
CA LEU A 38 32.58 10.50 2.34
C LEU A 38 31.59 11.15 1.36
N VAL A 39 31.90 11.22 0.07
CA VAL A 39 30.96 11.69 -0.96
C VAL A 39 29.87 10.64 -1.23
N LEU A 40 30.19 9.35 -1.14
CA LEU A 40 29.22 8.25 -1.25
C LEU A 40 28.34 8.09 0.00
N SER A 41 28.71 8.70 1.13
CA SER A 41 27.89 8.75 2.34
C SER A 41 27.04 10.02 2.45
N GLY A 42 26.85 10.72 1.32
CA GLY A 42 25.77 11.69 1.19
C GLY A 42 24.47 11.06 1.66
N SER A 43 23.94 11.57 2.77
CA SER A 43 22.72 11.07 3.40
C SER A 43 21.66 10.91 2.33
N VAL A 44 21.28 9.66 2.03
CA VAL A 44 20.18 9.37 1.11
C VAL A 44 18.91 9.84 1.79
N ARG A 45 18.62 11.13 1.64
CA ARG A 45 17.27 11.66 1.84
C ARG A 45 16.44 11.07 0.71
N GLY A 46 15.43 10.28 1.07
CA GLY A 46 14.47 9.80 0.09
C GLY A 46 13.80 10.97 -0.63
N ALA A 47 13.51 10.75 -1.90
CA ALA A 47 12.80 11.71 -2.73
C ALA A 47 11.30 11.73 -2.37
N THR A 48 10.61 12.80 -2.78
CA THR A 48 9.15 12.88 -2.73
C THR A 48 8.57 12.55 -4.10
N ILE A 49 7.61 11.63 -4.13
CA ILE A 49 6.86 11.21 -5.31
C ILE A 49 5.42 11.70 -5.15
N TYR A 50 5.02 12.64 -6.01
CA TYR A 50 3.69 13.23 -5.98
C TYR A 50 2.70 12.44 -6.82
N VAL A 51 1.50 12.25 -6.28
CA VAL A 51 0.41 11.53 -6.95
C VAL A 51 -0.84 12.41 -7.01
N ASP A 52 -1.44 12.52 -8.19
CA ASP A 52 -2.73 13.21 -8.39
C ASP A 52 -3.59 12.37 -9.34
N SER A 53 -4.64 11.74 -8.80
CA SER A 53 -5.54 10.87 -9.58
C SER A 53 -6.27 11.58 -10.72
N ARG A 54 -6.39 12.92 -10.65
CA ARG A 54 -7.16 13.72 -11.60
C ARG A 54 -6.27 14.36 -12.66
N LEU A 55 -5.20 15.04 -12.25
CA LEU A 55 -4.33 15.80 -13.16
C LEU A 55 -3.02 15.08 -13.51
N GLY A 56 -2.67 14.01 -12.78
CA GLY A 56 -1.44 13.29 -12.98
C GLY A 56 -1.39 12.46 -14.27
N SER A 57 -0.20 11.95 -14.57
CA SER A 57 0.05 11.05 -15.69
C SER A 57 1.14 10.05 -15.32
N ASP A 58 0.92 8.76 -15.57
CA ASP A 58 1.94 7.74 -15.29
C ASP A 58 3.15 7.80 -16.23
N ARG A 59 3.12 8.69 -17.23
CA ARG A 59 4.29 9.06 -18.03
C ARG A 59 5.22 10.02 -17.30
N TYR A 60 4.74 10.69 -16.24
CA TYR A 60 5.55 11.60 -15.47
C TYR A 60 6.49 10.87 -14.51
N ASP A 61 7.52 11.59 -14.07
CA ASP A 61 8.54 11.15 -13.13
C ASP A 61 8.11 11.23 -11.65
N GLY A 62 6.99 11.88 -11.33
CA GLY A 62 6.52 12.07 -9.96
C GLY A 62 7.30 13.09 -9.15
N GLN A 63 8.26 13.82 -9.73
CA GLN A 63 9.18 14.70 -8.99
C GLN A 63 8.62 16.09 -8.71
N SER A 64 7.44 16.41 -9.24
CA SER A 64 6.80 17.71 -9.08
C SER A 64 5.30 17.54 -8.75
N PRO A 65 4.75 18.35 -7.82
CA PRO A 65 3.32 18.33 -7.49
C PRO A 65 2.43 18.87 -8.63
N GLU A 66 3.02 19.63 -9.55
CA GLU A 66 2.36 20.20 -10.72
C GLU A 66 3.10 19.80 -12.00
N THR A 67 2.39 19.77 -13.12
CA THR A 67 3.01 19.54 -14.43
C THR A 67 3.88 20.74 -14.82
N THR A 68 5.19 20.55 -14.81
CA THR A 68 6.17 21.58 -15.20
C THR A 68 6.72 21.34 -16.60
N SER A 69 6.68 20.09 -17.08
CA SER A 69 7.17 19.73 -18.41
C SER A 69 6.35 18.58 -19.02
N ARG A 70 6.76 18.11 -20.21
CA ARG A 70 6.13 16.95 -20.85
C ARG A 70 6.39 15.63 -20.10
N GLU A 71 7.41 15.60 -19.25
CA GLU A 71 7.89 14.40 -18.54
C GLU A 71 7.89 14.58 -17.01
N THR A 72 7.72 15.81 -16.52
CA THR A 72 7.78 16.14 -15.10
C THR A 72 6.44 16.62 -14.57
N GLY A 73 5.97 15.96 -13.52
CA GLY A 73 4.67 16.21 -12.89
C GLY A 73 4.24 15.03 -12.00
N PRO A 74 3.05 15.11 -11.38
CA PRO A 74 2.58 14.07 -10.49
C PRO A 74 2.16 12.81 -11.26
N VAL A 75 2.50 11.63 -10.75
CA VAL A 75 2.00 10.39 -11.34
C VAL A 75 0.49 10.25 -11.08
N ARG A 76 -0.21 9.46 -11.89
CA ARG A 76 -1.67 9.33 -11.77
C ARG A 76 -2.04 8.22 -10.80
N THR A 77 -1.35 7.09 -10.89
CA THR A 77 -1.73 5.87 -10.18
C THR A 77 -0.81 5.57 -9.01
N LEU A 78 -1.38 4.92 -8.00
CA LEU A 78 -0.66 4.42 -6.83
C LEU A 78 0.41 3.39 -7.24
N GLN A 79 0.07 2.51 -8.18
CA GLN A 79 0.98 1.50 -8.70
C GLN A 79 2.21 2.14 -9.36
N ARG A 80 2.03 3.24 -10.10
CA ARG A 80 3.17 3.96 -10.67
C ARG A 80 4.03 4.61 -9.59
N ALA A 81 3.43 5.21 -8.56
CA ALA A 81 4.17 5.81 -7.45
C ALA A 81 5.03 4.77 -6.72
N VAL A 82 4.44 3.63 -6.35
CA VAL A 82 5.16 2.51 -5.73
C VAL A 82 6.26 1.97 -6.66
N ALA A 83 5.99 1.85 -7.96
CA ALA A 83 6.98 1.37 -8.92
C ALA A 83 8.19 2.31 -9.10
N LEU A 84 8.05 3.61 -8.81
CA LEU A 84 9.14 4.58 -8.83
C LEU A 84 9.90 4.60 -7.49
N ALA A 85 9.18 4.41 -6.39
CA ALA A 85 9.69 4.53 -5.03
C ALA A 85 10.90 3.62 -4.74
N GLN A 86 11.81 4.17 -3.96
CA GLN A 86 12.99 3.55 -3.39
C GLN A 86 12.96 3.64 -1.86
N ALA A 87 13.98 3.07 -1.22
CA ALA A 87 14.07 3.07 0.23
C ALA A 87 14.10 4.49 0.78
N SER A 88 13.39 4.72 1.89
CA SER A 88 13.27 6.02 2.57
C SER A 88 12.54 7.13 1.79
N ASP A 89 11.99 6.86 0.60
CA ASP A 89 11.20 7.82 -0.16
C ASP A 89 9.87 8.18 0.53
N THR A 90 9.25 9.27 0.07
CA THR A 90 7.91 9.71 0.49
C THR A 90 6.97 9.70 -0.70
N ILE A 91 5.82 9.03 -0.59
CA ILE A 91 4.71 9.16 -1.53
C ILE A 91 3.73 10.18 -0.96
N GLU A 92 3.48 11.26 -1.70
CA GLU A 92 2.59 12.36 -1.32
C GLU A 92 1.33 12.32 -2.19
N LEU A 93 0.20 11.94 -1.60
CA LEU A 93 -1.08 11.92 -2.29
C LEU A 93 -1.73 13.30 -2.24
N LYS A 94 -2.18 13.78 -3.39
CA LYS A 94 -3.01 14.97 -3.45
C LYS A 94 -4.47 14.63 -3.19
N ASN A 95 -5.04 15.21 -2.16
CA ASN A 95 -6.48 15.15 -1.94
C ASN A 95 -7.19 16.11 -2.88
N ASN A 96 -7.77 15.55 -3.95
CA ASN A 96 -8.51 16.29 -4.98
C ASN A 96 -10.02 16.02 -4.95
N GLY A 97 -10.51 15.38 -3.87
CA GLY A 97 -11.90 14.97 -3.70
C GLY A 97 -12.32 13.71 -4.47
N THR A 98 -11.44 13.14 -5.32
CA THR A 98 -11.70 11.92 -6.07
C THR A 98 -10.95 10.73 -5.46
N PRO A 99 -11.62 9.60 -5.17
CA PRO A 99 -10.93 8.40 -4.69
C PRO A 99 -9.86 7.91 -5.66
N TYR A 100 -8.75 7.43 -5.11
CA TYR A 100 -7.77 6.62 -5.80
C TYR A 100 -8.32 5.19 -5.88
N PHE A 101 -8.57 4.69 -7.09
CA PHE A 101 -9.00 3.31 -7.29
C PHE A 101 -7.78 2.39 -7.45
N GLY A 102 -7.70 1.34 -6.64
CA GLY A 102 -6.60 0.38 -6.63
C GLY A 102 -6.05 0.11 -5.24
N ASP A 103 -4.86 -0.47 -5.20
CA ASP A 103 -4.16 -0.89 -3.99
C ASP A 103 -2.71 -0.33 -3.94
N VAL A 104 -2.12 -0.40 -2.76
CA VAL A 104 -0.71 -0.11 -2.48
C VAL A 104 -0.07 -1.36 -1.89
N SER A 105 1.04 -1.81 -2.47
CA SER A 105 1.81 -2.94 -1.97
C SER A 105 3.26 -2.54 -1.69
N LEU A 106 3.61 -2.43 -0.41
CA LEU A 106 4.97 -2.17 0.04
C LEU A 106 5.65 -3.48 0.43
N VAL A 107 6.73 -3.81 -0.28
CA VAL A 107 7.43 -5.08 -0.15
C VAL A 107 8.93 -4.89 0.07
N GLY A 108 9.44 -5.49 1.13
CA GLY A 108 10.87 -5.67 1.39
C GLY A 108 11.65 -4.38 1.64
N ALA A 109 12.97 -4.51 1.63
CA ALA A 109 13.92 -3.41 1.86
C ALA A 109 13.74 -2.22 0.92
N ARG A 110 13.22 -2.45 -0.31
CA ARG A 110 12.95 -1.39 -1.28
C ARG A 110 11.94 -0.36 -0.79
N HIS A 111 10.92 -0.81 -0.05
CA HIS A 111 9.87 0.05 0.49
C HIS A 111 10.01 0.23 1.99
N SER A 112 11.25 0.11 2.48
CA SER A 112 11.63 0.29 3.87
C SER A 112 12.50 1.53 4.01
N GLY A 113 12.58 2.07 5.22
CA GLY A 113 13.48 3.17 5.54
C GLY A 113 14.57 2.77 6.51
N ASN A 114 14.97 3.74 7.33
CA ASN A 114 15.72 3.52 8.56
C ASN A 114 15.20 4.49 9.64
N SER A 115 15.68 4.32 10.87
CA SER A 115 15.25 5.11 12.03
C SER A 115 15.38 6.63 11.86
N SER A 116 16.30 7.12 11.02
CA SER A 116 16.46 8.55 10.72
C SER A 116 15.66 9.00 9.48
N TYR A 117 15.45 8.08 8.53
CA TYR A 117 14.78 8.33 7.26
C TYR A 117 13.79 7.20 6.96
N PRO A 118 12.60 7.17 7.58
CA PRO A 118 11.59 6.18 7.29
C PRO A 118 11.02 6.35 5.87
N PHE A 119 10.51 5.27 5.29
CA PHE A 119 9.66 5.35 4.10
C PHE A 119 8.30 5.92 4.50
N ARG A 120 7.73 6.82 3.70
CA ARG A 120 6.50 7.53 4.07
C ARG A 120 5.43 7.45 3.00
N ILE A 121 4.17 7.35 3.44
CA ILE A 121 3.01 7.69 2.62
C ILE A 121 2.21 8.76 3.37
N HIS A 122 2.04 9.92 2.75
CA HIS A 122 1.16 10.97 3.23
C HIS A 122 -0.12 10.98 2.39
N GLY A 123 -1.23 10.61 3.02
CA GLY A 123 -2.52 10.54 2.37
C GLY A 123 -3.21 11.89 2.21
N ASN A 124 -2.94 12.86 3.09
CA ASN A 124 -3.59 14.18 3.10
C ASN A 124 -5.14 14.10 3.13
N GLY A 125 -5.69 13.08 3.78
CA GLY A 125 -7.13 12.79 3.82
C GLY A 125 -7.68 12.18 2.52
N SER A 126 -6.82 11.65 1.65
CA SER A 126 -7.24 10.99 0.41
C SER A 126 -7.89 9.64 0.69
N ILE A 127 -8.82 9.26 -0.18
CA ILE A 127 -9.51 7.97 -0.13
C ILE A 127 -8.85 7.03 -1.13
N ILE A 128 -8.48 5.84 -0.69
CA ILE A 128 -8.14 4.70 -1.55
C ILE A 128 -9.30 3.70 -1.48
N SER A 129 -9.82 3.30 -2.64
CA SER A 129 -11.02 2.49 -2.76
C SER A 129 -10.80 1.26 -3.63
N GLY A 130 -11.15 0.08 -3.09
CA GLY A 130 -11.18 -1.19 -3.83
C GLY A 130 -12.42 -1.42 -4.70
N ALA A 131 -13.34 -0.45 -4.71
CA ALA A 131 -14.59 -0.51 -5.45
C ALA A 131 -14.37 -0.54 -6.98
N LYS A 132 -15.07 -1.45 -7.65
CA LYS A 132 -15.13 -1.53 -9.11
C LYS A 132 -16.58 -1.45 -9.58
N PRO A 133 -16.93 -0.50 -10.47
CA PRO A 133 -18.28 -0.40 -11.01
C PRO A 133 -18.72 -1.72 -11.63
N VAL A 134 -19.96 -2.13 -11.39
CA VAL A 134 -20.55 -3.32 -12.00
C VAL A 134 -21.10 -2.94 -13.37
N PRO A 135 -20.54 -3.47 -14.48
CA PRO A 135 -21.05 -3.20 -15.81
C PRO A 135 -22.49 -3.68 -16.00
N ARG A 136 -23.28 -2.94 -16.77
CA ARG A 136 -24.69 -3.26 -17.09
C ARG A 136 -24.89 -4.70 -17.57
N ASN A 137 -23.97 -5.22 -18.37
CA ASN A 137 -24.06 -6.57 -18.96
C ASN A 137 -23.68 -7.70 -18.01
N GLU A 138 -23.20 -7.41 -16.80
CA GLU A 138 -22.93 -8.44 -15.78
C GLU A 138 -24.17 -8.83 -14.98
N TRP A 139 -25.17 -7.95 -14.91
CA TRP A 139 -26.42 -8.20 -14.23
C TRP A 139 -27.28 -9.23 -14.96
N ARG A 140 -27.77 -10.23 -14.23
CA ARG A 140 -28.74 -11.22 -14.73
C ARG A 140 -30.03 -11.17 -13.93
N LEU A 141 -31.15 -10.97 -14.61
CA LEU A 141 -32.47 -11.09 -14.01
C LEU A 141 -32.71 -12.55 -13.63
N ILE A 142 -33.07 -12.79 -12.37
CA ILE A 142 -33.39 -14.12 -11.86
C ILE A 142 -34.90 -14.35 -11.90
N GLY A 143 -35.68 -13.35 -11.52
CA GLY A 143 -37.14 -13.45 -11.47
C GLY A 143 -37.74 -12.57 -10.39
N PRO A 144 -39.04 -12.73 -10.10
CA PRO A 144 -39.70 -12.00 -9.03
C PRO A 144 -39.19 -12.43 -7.65
N ASN A 145 -38.98 -11.45 -6.77
CA ASN A 145 -38.78 -11.63 -5.33
C ASN A 145 -40.12 -11.57 -4.59
N SER A 146 -40.95 -10.61 -4.98
CA SER A 146 -42.32 -10.37 -4.51
C SER A 146 -43.12 -9.69 -5.63
N GLU A 147 -44.41 -9.40 -5.42
CA GLU A 147 -45.24 -8.68 -6.40
C GLU A 147 -44.64 -7.32 -6.83
N LYS A 148 -43.78 -6.72 -6.00
CA LYS A 148 -43.21 -5.38 -6.21
C LYS A 148 -41.71 -5.37 -6.44
N MET A 149 -41.04 -6.52 -6.48
CA MET A 149 -39.57 -6.59 -6.53
C MET A 149 -39.09 -7.71 -7.46
N THR A 150 -38.00 -7.47 -8.18
CA THR A 150 -37.26 -8.46 -8.96
C THR A 150 -35.87 -8.66 -8.38
N VAL A 151 -35.40 -9.91 -8.39
CA VAL A 151 -34.04 -10.26 -8.00
C VAL A 151 -33.12 -10.21 -9.21
N TRP A 152 -32.00 -9.53 -9.04
CA TRP A 152 -30.89 -9.50 -9.97
C TRP A 152 -29.68 -10.19 -9.36
N ARG A 153 -28.87 -10.82 -10.20
CA ARG A 153 -27.67 -11.56 -9.80
C ARG A 153 -26.45 -11.06 -10.54
N ILE A 154 -25.33 -10.98 -9.83
CA ILE A 154 -23.98 -10.95 -10.39
C ILE A 154 -23.15 -12.09 -9.82
N THR A 155 -22.24 -12.61 -10.64
CA THR A 155 -21.34 -13.70 -10.24
C THR A 155 -19.91 -13.18 -10.29
N PRO A 156 -19.38 -12.64 -9.17
CA PRO A 156 -18.02 -12.12 -9.13
C PRO A 156 -17.01 -13.22 -9.44
N PHE A 157 -15.89 -12.86 -10.06
CA PHE A 157 -14.82 -13.82 -10.38
C PHE A 157 -14.21 -14.42 -9.11
N ARG A 158 -13.75 -13.55 -8.19
CA ARG A 158 -13.24 -13.96 -6.87
C ARG A 158 -14.40 -14.26 -5.94
N LYS A 159 -14.26 -15.29 -5.09
CA LYS A 159 -15.31 -15.76 -4.18
C LYS A 159 -15.00 -15.40 -2.72
N GLY A 160 -16.05 -15.20 -1.94
CA GLY A 160 -15.96 -14.89 -0.51
C GLY A 160 -15.71 -13.41 -0.21
N HIS A 161 -16.15 -12.98 0.99
CA HIS A 161 -16.04 -11.61 1.49
C HIS A 161 -16.59 -10.56 0.51
N TYR A 162 -17.77 -10.82 -0.04
CA TYR A 162 -18.41 -9.88 -0.94
C TYR A 162 -18.78 -8.60 -0.20
N GLN A 163 -18.73 -7.48 -0.90
CA GLN A 163 -19.31 -6.23 -0.45
C GLN A 163 -19.92 -5.55 -1.67
N LEU A 164 -21.24 -5.41 -1.67
CA LEU A 164 -21.93 -4.58 -2.65
C LEU A 164 -21.90 -3.13 -2.17
N ILE A 165 -21.67 -2.22 -3.12
CA ILE A 165 -21.61 -0.78 -2.91
C ILE A 165 -22.66 -0.14 -3.81
N LEU A 166 -23.44 0.77 -3.26
CA LEU A 166 -24.43 1.56 -3.98
C LEU A 166 -24.18 3.04 -3.68
N ASP A 167 -24.04 3.84 -4.73
CA ASP A 167 -23.87 5.30 -4.62
C ASP A 167 -22.67 5.69 -3.71
N GLY A 168 -21.63 4.85 -3.73
CA GLY A 168 -20.38 5.07 -2.98
C GLY A 168 -20.43 4.68 -1.50
N GLN A 169 -21.47 3.97 -1.05
CA GLN A 169 -21.61 3.42 0.30
C GLN A 169 -21.87 1.92 0.25
N ALA A 170 -21.47 1.20 1.30
CA ALA A 170 -21.89 -0.18 1.53
C ALA A 170 -23.42 -0.31 1.41
N ALA A 171 -23.89 -1.14 0.48
CA ALA A 171 -25.30 -1.45 0.36
C ALA A 171 -25.74 -2.31 1.56
N PRO A 172 -26.96 -2.13 2.08
CA PRO A 172 -27.47 -2.90 3.21
C PRO A 172 -27.53 -4.39 2.86
N GLU A 173 -27.05 -5.24 3.76
CA GLU A 173 -27.06 -6.70 3.56
C GLU A 173 -28.25 -7.35 4.27
N THR A 174 -28.79 -8.40 3.65
CA THR A 174 -29.67 -9.38 4.28
C THR A 174 -28.88 -10.62 4.62
N ASP A 175 -28.92 -11.04 5.88
CA ASP A 175 -28.25 -12.26 6.34
C ASP A 175 -28.71 -13.48 5.53
N CYS A 176 -27.73 -14.22 5.04
CA CYS A 176 -27.94 -15.46 4.29
C CYS A 176 -27.05 -16.56 4.90
N PRO A 177 -27.64 -17.49 5.67
CA PRO A 177 -26.90 -18.60 6.26
C PRO A 177 -26.12 -19.41 5.21
N ARG A 178 -24.93 -19.89 5.57
CA ARG A 178 -24.07 -20.66 4.65
C ARG A 178 -24.73 -21.94 4.13
N ASP A 179 -25.61 -22.53 4.93
CA ASP A 179 -26.37 -23.75 4.67
C ASP A 179 -27.76 -23.49 4.07
N ALA A 180 -28.09 -22.24 3.71
CA ALA A 180 -29.38 -21.88 3.15
C ALA A 180 -29.69 -22.67 1.85
N GLU A 181 -30.77 -23.45 1.86
CA GLU A 181 -31.21 -24.24 0.70
C GLU A 181 -31.84 -23.37 -0.39
N THR A 182 -32.46 -22.26 0.00
CA THR A 182 -33.14 -21.30 -0.87
C THR A 182 -32.63 -19.88 -0.63
N LEU A 183 -32.73 -19.03 -1.65
CA LEU A 183 -32.43 -17.61 -1.51
C LEU A 183 -33.39 -16.95 -0.50
N PRO A 184 -32.91 -16.16 0.48
CA PRO A 184 -33.79 -15.43 1.39
C PRO A 184 -34.58 -14.34 0.63
N ALA A 185 -35.71 -13.94 1.19
CA ALA A 185 -36.44 -12.78 0.70
C ALA A 185 -35.62 -11.52 0.96
N LEU A 186 -35.45 -10.69 -0.08
CA LEU A 186 -34.65 -9.46 0.00
C LEU A 186 -35.52 -8.21 0.09
N GLU A 187 -35.10 -7.21 0.85
CA GLU A 187 -35.71 -5.87 0.82
C GLU A 187 -35.15 -5.03 -0.35
N GLU A 188 -35.75 -3.87 -0.61
CA GLU A 188 -35.30 -2.99 -1.70
C GLU A 188 -33.87 -2.51 -1.47
N ASN A 189 -33.01 -2.65 -2.48
CA ASN A 189 -31.57 -2.33 -2.42
C ASN A 189 -30.77 -3.19 -1.42
N HIS A 190 -31.42 -4.12 -0.71
CA HIS A 190 -30.71 -5.09 0.10
C HIS A 190 -30.13 -6.18 -0.79
N TRP A 191 -28.98 -6.68 -0.37
CA TRP A 191 -28.29 -7.74 -1.07
C TRP A 191 -27.94 -8.90 -0.15
N CYS A 192 -27.66 -10.06 -0.71
CA CYS A 192 -27.05 -11.16 0.02
C CYS A 192 -26.06 -11.94 -0.84
N ALA A 193 -25.14 -12.62 -0.18
CA ALA A 193 -24.29 -13.62 -0.79
C ALA A 193 -24.98 -14.99 -0.73
N TRP A 194 -25.13 -15.67 -1.87
CA TRP A 194 -25.64 -17.04 -1.90
C TRP A 194 -24.99 -17.86 -3.01
N ARG A 195 -24.50 -19.06 -2.69
CA ARG A 195 -23.87 -19.99 -3.64
C ARG A 195 -22.84 -19.34 -4.58
N GLY A 196 -21.99 -18.48 -4.02
CA GLY A 196 -20.90 -17.81 -4.76
C GLY A 196 -21.34 -16.72 -5.73
N ALA A 197 -22.54 -16.17 -5.54
CA ALA A 197 -23.06 -15.02 -6.28
C ALA A 197 -23.65 -13.98 -5.32
N VAL A 198 -23.78 -12.75 -5.81
CA VAL A 198 -24.42 -11.64 -5.11
C VAL A 198 -25.80 -11.41 -5.74
N TYR A 199 -26.82 -11.35 -4.90
CA TYR A 199 -28.21 -11.10 -5.27
C TYR A 199 -28.67 -9.79 -4.68
N VAL A 200 -29.42 -8.99 -5.43
CA VAL A 200 -30.02 -7.73 -4.98
C VAL A 200 -31.46 -7.66 -5.43
N ALA A 201 -32.35 -7.13 -4.60
CA ALA A 201 -33.73 -6.86 -4.98
C ALA A 201 -33.93 -5.39 -5.36
N LEU A 202 -34.60 -5.18 -6.49
CA LEU A 202 -34.94 -3.86 -7.01
C LEU A 202 -36.39 -3.83 -7.51
N PRO A 203 -37.04 -2.66 -7.59
CA PRO A 203 -38.35 -2.56 -8.23
C PRO A 203 -38.28 -3.02 -9.69
N PRO A 204 -39.33 -3.67 -10.25
CA PRO A 204 -39.32 -4.20 -11.62
C PRO A 204 -39.00 -3.16 -12.71
N SER A 205 -39.28 -1.89 -12.45
CA SER A 205 -39.02 -0.76 -13.36
C SER A 205 -37.57 -0.25 -13.29
N VAL A 206 -36.75 -0.76 -12.37
CA VAL A 206 -35.37 -0.30 -12.15
C VAL A 206 -34.40 -1.29 -12.77
N ASP A 207 -33.61 -0.79 -13.71
CA ASP A 207 -32.47 -1.51 -14.28
C ASP A 207 -31.24 -1.26 -13.39
N PRO A 208 -30.61 -2.31 -12.82
CA PRO A 208 -29.41 -2.15 -11.99
C PRO A 208 -28.24 -1.51 -12.75
N GLY A 209 -28.16 -1.68 -14.07
CA GLY A 209 -27.12 -1.07 -14.90
C GLY A 209 -27.25 0.45 -15.06
N ASN A 210 -28.36 1.05 -14.60
CA ASN A 210 -28.53 2.51 -14.52
C ASN A 210 -28.29 3.05 -13.11
N ARG A 211 -27.94 2.19 -12.15
CA ARG A 211 -27.57 2.55 -10.77
C ARG A 211 -26.06 2.52 -10.62
N ASN A 212 -25.53 3.28 -9.68
CA ASN A 212 -24.10 3.31 -9.39
C ASN A 212 -23.70 2.15 -8.45
N PHE A 213 -23.94 0.92 -8.90
CA PHE A 213 -23.48 -0.26 -8.18
C PHE A 213 -22.00 -0.52 -8.45
N ALA A 214 -21.28 -0.90 -7.40
CA ALA A 214 -19.92 -1.38 -7.45
C ALA A 214 -19.75 -2.62 -6.55
N LEU A 215 -18.70 -3.39 -6.80
CA LEU A 215 -18.25 -4.47 -5.92
C LEU A 215 -16.88 -4.14 -5.35
N ALA A 216 -16.61 -4.59 -4.14
CA ALA A 216 -15.25 -4.71 -3.64
C ALA A 216 -14.50 -5.80 -4.44
N ASP A 217 -13.66 -5.38 -5.40
CA ASP A 217 -12.94 -6.29 -6.32
C ASP A 217 -11.45 -6.43 -5.92
N CYS A 218 -10.83 -5.33 -5.48
CA CYS A 218 -9.45 -5.34 -4.97
C CYS A 218 -9.40 -6.05 -3.62
N GLU A 219 -8.37 -6.85 -3.37
CA GLU A 219 -8.30 -7.68 -2.17
C GLU A 219 -7.92 -6.89 -0.92
N VAL A 220 -6.84 -6.11 -0.99
CA VAL A 220 -6.32 -5.37 0.15
C VAL A 220 -5.98 -3.96 -0.30
N GLY A 221 -6.25 -2.95 0.53
CA GLY A 221 -5.94 -1.56 0.20
C GLY A 221 -4.47 -1.22 0.36
N LEU A 222 -3.91 -1.59 1.50
CA LEU A 222 -2.50 -1.42 1.81
C LEU A 222 -1.90 -2.75 2.27
N THR A 223 -1.06 -3.34 1.43
CA THR A 223 -0.28 -4.53 1.78
C THR A 223 1.11 -4.12 2.25
N LEU A 224 1.50 -4.55 3.44
CA LEU A 224 2.85 -4.42 3.98
C LEU A 224 3.44 -5.82 4.13
N LEU A 225 4.55 -6.08 3.45
CA LEU A 225 5.20 -7.40 3.44
C LEU A 225 6.70 -7.26 3.65
N ASP A 226 7.21 -7.75 4.78
CA ASP A 226 8.65 -7.72 5.13
C ASP A 226 9.26 -6.31 5.06
N VAL A 227 8.51 -5.31 5.53
CA VAL A 227 8.93 -3.90 5.54
C VAL A 227 9.32 -3.43 6.93
N HIS A 228 10.18 -2.42 6.98
CA HIS A 228 10.54 -1.77 8.23
C HIS A 228 10.75 -0.26 8.11
N ASP A 229 10.64 0.44 9.24
CA ASP A 229 10.78 1.90 9.31
C ASP A 229 9.84 2.60 8.31
N VAL A 230 8.54 2.29 8.40
CA VAL A 230 7.49 2.79 7.49
C VAL A 230 6.49 3.63 8.28
N ILE A 231 6.13 4.81 7.76
CA ILE A 231 5.10 5.67 8.34
C ILE A 231 4.02 5.95 7.30
N ILE A 232 2.76 5.70 7.65
CA ILE A 232 1.63 5.92 6.76
C ILE A 232 0.60 6.77 7.49
N LYS A 233 0.20 7.88 6.88
CA LYS A 233 -0.65 8.88 7.52
C LYS A 233 -1.85 9.30 6.70
N ASP A 234 -2.93 9.65 7.40
CA ASP A 234 -4.07 10.42 6.88
C ASP A 234 -4.70 9.82 5.62
N LEU A 235 -5.03 8.53 5.66
CA LEU A 235 -5.66 7.79 4.56
C LEU A 235 -7.00 7.22 4.97
N THR A 236 -7.97 7.25 4.06
CA THR A 236 -9.17 6.41 4.15
C THR A 236 -9.03 5.21 3.22
N LEU A 237 -9.19 4.00 3.76
CA LEU A 237 -9.11 2.73 3.04
C LEU A 237 -10.49 2.05 3.12
N ARG A 238 -11.16 1.91 1.98
CA ARG A 238 -12.50 1.33 1.95
C ARG A 238 -12.79 0.47 0.74
N HIS A 239 -13.85 -0.33 0.84
CA HIS A 239 -14.37 -1.15 -0.25
C HIS A 239 -13.38 -2.19 -0.78
N PHE A 240 -12.49 -2.70 0.08
CA PHE A 240 -11.64 -3.84 -0.25
C PHE A 240 -12.36 -5.15 0.06
N ARG A 241 -12.12 -6.18 -0.74
CA ARG A 241 -12.75 -7.48 -0.59
C ARG A 241 -12.29 -8.18 0.68
N LEU A 242 -11.02 -8.04 1.04
CA LEU A 242 -10.47 -8.52 2.31
C LEU A 242 -10.29 -7.33 3.24
N ASP A 243 -9.11 -6.71 3.23
CA ASP A 243 -8.69 -5.84 4.32
C ASP A 243 -8.38 -4.41 3.84
N GLY A 244 -8.66 -3.41 4.68
CA GLY A 244 -8.17 -2.05 4.46
C GLY A 244 -6.64 -2.01 4.47
N VAL A 245 -6.03 -2.52 5.55
CA VAL A 245 -4.59 -2.73 5.69
C VAL A 245 -4.31 -4.19 6.03
N ASN A 246 -3.26 -4.76 5.43
CA ASN A 246 -2.72 -6.06 5.81
C ASN A 246 -1.21 -5.96 6.02
N ALA A 247 -0.76 -6.10 7.27
CA ALA A 247 0.65 -6.20 7.64
C ALA A 247 1.03 -7.67 7.89
N HIS A 248 1.84 -8.22 6.99
CA HIS A 248 2.22 -9.63 7.00
C HIS A 248 3.74 -9.84 6.90
N ASP A 249 4.20 -11.01 7.35
CA ASP A 249 5.59 -11.47 7.29
C ASP A 249 6.66 -10.43 7.68
N ARG A 250 6.92 -10.28 9.00
CA ARG A 250 8.03 -9.49 9.59
C ARG A 250 7.96 -7.98 9.38
N CYS A 251 6.77 -7.38 9.39
CA CYS A 251 6.68 -5.92 9.48
C CYS A 251 7.15 -5.45 10.86
N ARG A 252 8.08 -4.48 10.93
CA ARG A 252 8.62 -3.93 12.19
C ARG A 252 8.81 -2.42 12.09
N ASP A 253 8.73 -1.70 13.20
CA ASP A 253 8.92 -0.24 13.21
C ASP A 253 7.97 0.46 12.19
N VAL A 254 6.74 -0.06 12.07
CA VAL A 254 5.69 0.49 11.21
C VAL A 254 4.73 1.31 12.07
N LEU A 255 4.48 2.55 11.65
CA LEU A 255 3.48 3.44 12.23
C LEU A 255 2.35 3.69 11.22
N LEU A 256 1.12 3.35 11.63
CA LEU A 256 -0.11 3.75 10.96
C LEU A 256 -0.77 4.84 11.82
N ASP A 257 -0.91 6.06 11.30
CA ASP A 257 -1.36 7.22 12.08
C ASP A 257 -2.48 7.99 11.36
N GLY A 258 -3.64 8.16 11.98
CA GLY A 258 -4.75 8.91 11.38
C GLY A 258 -5.43 8.19 10.22
N LEU A 259 -5.46 6.85 10.22
CA LEU A 259 -6.15 6.09 9.18
C LEU A 259 -7.65 5.97 9.47
N VAL A 260 -8.45 5.82 8.42
CA VAL A 260 -9.85 5.40 8.49
C VAL A 260 -10.02 4.16 7.64
N CYS A 261 -10.25 3.00 8.26
CA CYS A 261 -10.44 1.72 7.57
C CYS A 261 -11.90 1.30 7.70
N GLU A 262 -12.69 1.50 6.64
CA GLU A 262 -14.14 1.30 6.71
C GLU A 262 -14.73 0.50 5.56
N GLN A 263 -15.86 -0.16 5.79
CA GLN A 263 -16.64 -0.81 4.73
C GLN A 263 -15.82 -1.82 3.90
N ASN A 264 -14.91 -2.56 4.56
CA ASN A 264 -14.13 -3.64 3.94
C ASN A 264 -14.77 -5.01 4.18
N GLY A 265 -14.50 -5.91 3.25
CA GLY A 265 -15.18 -7.20 3.12
C GLY A 265 -14.80 -8.22 4.19
N ARG A 266 -13.66 -8.03 4.86
CA ARG A 266 -13.20 -8.81 6.01
C ARG A 266 -12.83 -7.87 7.15
N ALA A 267 -11.65 -7.24 7.10
CA ALA A 267 -11.14 -6.47 8.22
C ALA A 267 -10.80 -5.02 7.87
N GLY A 268 -10.85 -4.11 8.85
CA GLY A 268 -10.26 -2.79 8.70
C GLY A 268 -8.73 -2.89 8.64
N LEU A 269 -8.15 -3.55 9.65
CA LEU A 269 -6.72 -3.77 9.81
C LEU A 269 -6.47 -5.26 10.08
N THR A 270 -5.47 -5.84 9.41
CA THR A 270 -4.97 -7.19 9.72
C THR A 270 -3.49 -7.11 10.07
N VAL A 271 -3.09 -7.75 11.17
CA VAL A 271 -1.67 -7.93 11.55
C VAL A 271 -1.40 -9.41 11.75
N ALA A 272 -0.48 -9.94 10.96
CA ALA A 272 -0.24 -11.36 10.82
C ALA A 272 1.26 -11.66 10.68
N GLY A 273 1.66 -12.93 10.58
CA GLY A 273 3.08 -13.30 10.61
C GLY A 273 3.69 -13.09 11.98
N THR A 274 4.93 -12.63 11.98
CA THR A 274 5.66 -12.14 13.17
C THR A 274 5.68 -10.61 13.26
N SER A 275 4.74 -9.96 12.57
CA SER A 275 4.70 -8.51 12.43
C SER A 275 4.34 -7.81 13.74
N ARG A 276 4.94 -6.64 13.97
CA ARG A 276 4.63 -5.75 15.10
C ARG A 276 4.51 -4.33 14.58
N ILE A 277 3.34 -3.73 14.79
CA ILE A 277 3.04 -2.38 14.30
C ILE A 277 2.47 -1.51 15.42
N LEU A 278 2.67 -0.20 15.29
CA LEU A 278 2.02 0.81 16.11
C LEU A 278 0.89 1.46 15.28
N VAL A 279 -0.30 1.52 15.86
CA VAL A 279 -1.48 2.13 15.25
C VAL A 279 -1.95 3.26 16.16
N MET A 280 -1.97 4.48 15.61
CA MET A 280 -2.31 5.70 16.33
C MET A 280 -3.47 6.42 15.65
N ASN A 281 -4.33 7.07 16.45
CA ASN A 281 -5.37 8.00 15.97
C ASN A 281 -6.23 7.42 14.84
N THR A 282 -6.43 6.11 14.81
CA THR A 282 -6.99 5.40 13.67
C THR A 282 -8.40 4.93 14.00
N LYS A 283 -9.29 5.07 13.03
CA LYS A 283 -10.65 4.54 13.10
C LYS A 283 -10.76 3.29 12.23
N ALA A 284 -11.33 2.22 12.76
CA ALA A 284 -11.79 1.10 11.94
C ALA A 284 -13.24 0.78 12.29
N ALA A 285 -14.14 0.93 11.32
CA ALA A 285 -15.58 0.79 11.52
C ALA A 285 -16.31 0.23 10.30
N ASP A 286 -17.47 -0.37 10.49
CA ASP A 286 -18.35 -0.87 9.43
C ASP A 286 -17.65 -1.91 8.51
N ASN A 287 -16.65 -2.62 9.04
CA ASN A 287 -16.01 -3.75 8.35
C ASN A 287 -16.81 -5.02 8.66
N ARG A 288 -16.93 -5.91 7.66
CA ARG A 288 -17.87 -7.04 7.76
C ARG A 288 -17.53 -8.06 8.84
N GLU A 289 -16.24 -8.32 9.10
CA GLU A 289 -15.82 -9.40 10.01
C GLU A 289 -15.04 -8.90 11.23
N ALA A 290 -14.17 -7.90 11.07
CA ALA A 290 -13.38 -7.36 12.19
C ALA A 290 -12.93 -5.90 11.96
N SER A 291 -12.83 -5.10 13.01
CA SER A 291 -12.14 -3.80 12.93
C SER A 291 -10.62 -4.00 12.91
N LEU A 292 -10.13 -4.88 13.79
CA LEU A 292 -8.74 -5.33 13.87
C LEU A 292 -8.70 -6.85 13.97
N LEU A 293 -8.00 -7.49 13.03
CA LEU A 293 -7.76 -8.92 12.97
C LEU A 293 -6.29 -9.22 13.26
N ILE A 294 -6.01 -9.98 14.31
CA ILE A 294 -4.69 -10.48 14.63
C ILE A 294 -4.66 -11.98 14.32
N THR A 295 -3.72 -12.42 13.51
CA THR A 295 -3.50 -13.85 13.24
C THR A 295 -2.05 -14.23 13.53
N GLU A 296 -1.81 -15.53 13.75
CA GLU A 296 -0.48 -16.08 14.01
C GLU A 296 0.22 -15.43 15.22
N LEU A 297 1.37 -14.77 15.01
CA LEU A 297 2.14 -14.07 16.06
C LEU A 297 2.13 -12.55 15.88
N GLY A 298 1.17 -12.03 15.10
CA GLY A 298 1.01 -10.61 14.86
C GLY A 298 0.74 -9.83 16.15
N GLN A 299 1.24 -8.59 16.23
CA GLN A 299 0.99 -7.70 17.36
C GLN A 299 0.71 -6.28 16.86
N ALA A 300 -0.34 -5.68 17.41
CA ALA A 300 -0.66 -4.27 17.21
C ALA A 300 -0.66 -3.57 18.55
N GLU A 301 0.14 -2.52 18.68
CA GLU A 301 0.02 -1.55 19.77
C GLU A 301 -0.93 -0.46 19.33
N LEU A 302 -1.96 -0.18 20.14
CA LEU A 302 -3.01 0.78 19.81
C LEU A 302 -2.92 1.99 20.73
N ASP A 303 -2.93 3.19 20.15
CA ASP A 303 -3.02 4.46 20.88
C ASP A 303 -4.08 5.37 20.26
N ALA A 304 -5.00 5.88 21.08
CA ALA A 304 -6.10 6.74 20.64
C ALA A 304 -6.90 6.22 19.42
N CYS A 305 -7.11 4.90 19.33
CA CYS A 305 -7.87 4.28 18.25
C CYS A 305 -9.36 4.13 18.57
N ASP A 306 -10.19 4.25 17.55
CA ASP A 306 -11.65 4.02 17.59
C ASP A 306 -11.98 2.77 16.77
N LEU A 307 -12.28 1.67 17.47
CA LEU A 307 -12.66 0.40 16.86
C LEU A 307 -14.13 0.11 17.23
N ASP A 308 -14.99 -0.07 16.23
CA ASP A 308 -16.41 -0.37 16.45
C ASP A 308 -16.65 -1.80 16.97
N GLN A 309 -15.65 -2.68 16.80
CA GLN A 309 -15.63 -4.04 17.34
C GLN A 309 -14.32 -4.26 18.10
N PRO A 310 -14.33 -5.10 19.15
CA PRO A 310 -13.10 -5.47 19.83
C PRO A 310 -12.13 -6.21 18.87
N PRO A 311 -10.81 -6.12 19.08
CA PRO A 311 -9.84 -6.88 18.30
C PRO A 311 -10.14 -8.38 18.30
N THR A 312 -10.10 -8.99 17.12
CA THR A 312 -10.29 -10.44 16.94
C THR A 312 -8.93 -11.11 16.83
N VAL A 313 -8.65 -12.09 17.68
CA VAL A 313 -7.40 -12.86 17.67
C VAL A 313 -7.70 -14.29 17.23
N VAL A 314 -7.18 -14.69 16.08
CA VAL A 314 -7.26 -16.07 15.58
C VAL A 314 -5.98 -16.79 16.01
N GLY A 315 -6.09 -17.60 17.06
CA GLY A 315 -5.00 -18.45 17.51
C GLY A 315 -4.66 -19.51 16.46
N ASN A 316 -3.40 -19.96 16.43
CA ASN A 316 -3.01 -21.17 15.71
C ASN A 316 -3.64 -22.38 16.41
N GLU A 317 -4.91 -22.66 16.15
CA GLU A 317 -5.41 -24.02 16.33
C GLU A 317 -4.73 -24.87 15.26
N SER A 318 -3.78 -25.66 15.72
CA SER A 318 -3.00 -26.63 14.96
C SER A 318 -3.88 -27.41 13.98
N HIS A 319 -3.64 -27.22 12.68
CA HIS A 319 -3.88 -28.25 11.67
C HIS A 319 -2.82 -29.34 11.76
#